data_AF-A0A3M6XLT8-F1
#
_entry.id   AF-A0A3M6XLT8-F1
#
_cell.length_a   1.000
_cell.length_b   1.000
_cell.length_c   1.000
_cell.angle_alpha   90.00
_cell.angle_beta   90.00
_cell.angle_gamma   90.00
#
_symmetry.space_group_name_H-M   'P 1'
#
loop_
_entity.id
_entity.type
_entity.pdbx_description
1 polymer ?
#
loop_
_entity_poly.entity_id
_entity_poly.type
_entity_poly.pdbx_seq_one_letter_code
_entity_poly.pdbx_strand_id
1 'polypeptide(L)'
;MSAPTDPLSSTAGNGNGNNNNNTSSYIDYPALTAPTFSAPAHANRLVLSTNLPSDPPPLDLSTPLSRVLFDVQEIDTHLDTLTTSHALPLVSHASVHRDASRRILDQVEDQVRGLTESYERLERDIRVRYGNAETIRLAAERMLATLRLGRGVQRCVNLGRQVEGLIGEVEGKNAEGRKGGGGGGAAVGSADCRALVPVAHALLGLRGLFAATGKGEEGEGLGRVAVCNTLRAEIVGPAERTAVDRAKQVVGGFSMSSLLASSSAGGPGGGGQQQQQQSQQGLGSGGGSGGQTYAQTEDMKTRATSALQTLYLLSPTKKGMTLATFEPTLLIQALQNYLNTALTSSVAALARALATLPTLDRTLLEISARCQNIVALESLLSTIKPPQHPLLTSDVSPTLPSSRPTTDHSQQPNETLLDPLLRHLDTSSLPSYFWRSMAGQLSSRVHDILARGGVSARTLRTNRDRVRDSLRECVDRGTRIPSGSVGILLAKGSGGGGGTASGAGAGKVGNWEREAAVMVGAVVGPLMQR
;
A
#
# COMPACT_ATOMS: atom_id res chain seq x y z
N MET A 1 29.81 -40.24 29.15
CA MET A 1 29.80 -41.16 30.30
C MET A 1 29.86 -42.58 29.74
N SER A 2 30.69 -43.43 30.32
CA SER A 2 31.20 -44.65 29.68
C SER A 2 30.17 -45.79 29.64
N ALA A 3 30.27 -46.65 28.63
CA ALA A 3 29.47 -47.87 28.56
C ALA A 3 29.90 -48.89 29.63
N PRO A 4 28.98 -49.72 30.18
CA PRO A 4 29.34 -50.82 31.06
C PRO A 4 29.90 -51.98 30.23
N THR A 5 31.09 -52.46 30.60
CA THR A 5 31.75 -53.63 30.00
C THR A 5 31.28 -54.94 30.63
N ASP A 6 31.07 -55.97 29.81
CA ASP A 6 30.74 -57.33 30.26
C ASP A 6 31.78 -57.91 31.23
N PRO A 7 31.38 -58.50 32.37
CA PRO A 7 32.28 -59.14 33.33
C PRO A 7 32.47 -60.65 33.04
N LEU A 8 32.47 -61.06 31.76
CA LEU A 8 32.72 -62.46 31.33
C LEU A 8 33.66 -62.54 30.12
N SER A 9 34.84 -61.93 30.24
CA SER A 9 35.98 -62.22 29.37
C SER A 9 37.30 -62.04 30.12
N SER A 10 38.26 -62.93 29.87
CA SER A 10 39.65 -62.89 30.32
C SER A 10 39.94 -63.00 31.83
N THR A 11 39.83 -64.21 32.37
CA THR A 11 40.84 -64.69 33.34
C THR A 11 41.53 -65.92 32.76
N ALA A 12 42.63 -65.68 32.02
CA ALA A 12 43.57 -66.72 31.64
C ALA A 12 44.34 -67.18 32.90
N GLY A 13 43.69 -68.02 33.71
CA GLY A 13 44.29 -68.64 34.89
C GLY A 13 45.33 -69.66 34.49
N ASN A 14 46.60 -69.27 34.50
CA ASN A 14 47.75 -70.16 34.30
C ASN A 14 47.90 -71.12 35.49
N GLY A 15 47.01 -72.11 35.58
CA GLY A 15 47.00 -73.18 36.58
C GLY A 15 47.42 -74.50 35.95
N ASN A 16 48.72 -74.73 35.85
CA ASN A 16 49.30 -75.98 35.36
C ASN A 16 49.12 -77.12 36.38
N GLY A 17 47.87 -77.53 36.60
CA GLY A 17 47.44 -78.60 37.49
C GLY A 17 47.18 -79.88 36.69
N ASN A 18 48.24 -80.67 36.52
CA ASN A 18 48.27 -81.87 35.69
C ASN A 18 47.33 -82.98 36.23
N ASN A 19 46.05 -82.95 35.84
CA ASN A 19 45.09 -84.04 36.06
C ASN A 19 44.71 -84.70 34.73
N ASN A 20 45.67 -85.43 34.16
CA ASN A 20 45.43 -86.51 33.22
C ASN A 20 44.67 -87.67 33.91
N ASN A 21 43.41 -87.45 34.27
CA ASN A 21 42.43 -88.52 34.41
C ASN A 21 41.61 -88.60 33.12
N ASN A 22 42.33 -88.78 32.02
CA ASN A 22 41.75 -89.35 30.81
C ASN A 22 41.55 -90.85 31.07
N THR A 23 40.58 -91.18 31.94
CA THR A 23 40.00 -92.52 31.96
C THR A 23 39.42 -92.72 30.57
N SER A 24 40.09 -93.54 29.76
CA SER A 24 39.73 -93.81 28.38
C SER A 24 38.40 -94.58 28.35
N SER A 25 37.29 -93.89 28.60
CA SER A 25 35.95 -94.43 28.40
C SER A 25 35.84 -94.82 26.94
N TYR A 26 35.20 -95.97 26.72
CA TYR A 26 35.06 -96.56 25.40
C TYR A 26 33.95 -95.86 24.59
N ILE A 27 33.42 -94.74 25.08
CA ILE A 27 32.37 -93.92 24.50
C ILE A 27 32.94 -92.57 24.05
N ASP A 28 32.71 -92.24 22.77
CA ASP A 28 33.05 -90.95 22.17
C ASP A 28 32.01 -89.87 22.57
N TYR A 29 32.07 -89.42 23.83
CA TYR A 29 31.21 -88.35 24.34
C TYR A 29 31.24 -87.08 23.47
N PRO A 30 32.37 -86.61 22.92
CA PRO A 30 32.40 -85.49 21.97
C PRO A 30 31.50 -85.70 20.73
N ALA A 31 31.51 -86.89 20.12
CA ALA A 31 30.64 -87.19 18.98
C ALA A 31 29.15 -87.31 19.34
N LEU A 32 28.82 -87.68 20.58
CA LEU A 32 27.45 -87.78 21.08
C LEU A 32 26.87 -86.43 21.55
N THR A 33 27.72 -85.55 22.08
CA THR A 33 27.33 -84.21 22.61
C THR A 33 27.44 -83.09 21.57
N ALA A 34 27.99 -83.38 20.38
CA ALA A 34 28.07 -82.42 19.28
C ALA A 34 26.67 -81.92 18.84
N PRO A 35 26.51 -80.62 18.52
CA PRO A 35 25.23 -80.05 18.07
C PRO A 35 24.75 -80.60 16.71
N THR A 36 25.57 -81.40 16.03
CA THR A 36 25.26 -82.10 14.78
C THR A 36 24.90 -83.59 14.98
N PHE A 37 24.82 -84.08 16.22
CA PHE A 37 24.47 -85.46 16.51
C PHE A 37 23.07 -85.82 15.97
N SER A 38 22.97 -86.98 15.32
CA SER A 38 21.72 -87.50 14.77
C SER A 38 21.61 -88.99 15.07
N ALA A 39 20.64 -89.34 15.91
CA ALA A 39 20.37 -90.71 16.34
C ALA A 39 20.25 -91.73 15.17
N PRO A 40 19.48 -91.48 14.09
CA PRO A 40 19.41 -92.43 12.97
C PRO A 40 20.72 -92.55 12.20
N ALA A 41 21.51 -91.47 12.07
CA ALA A 41 22.81 -91.54 11.41
C ALA A 41 23.86 -92.28 12.26
N HIS A 42 23.78 -92.17 13.59
CA HIS A 42 24.58 -92.96 14.53
C HIS A 42 24.20 -94.44 14.48
N ALA A 43 22.90 -94.76 14.55
CA ALA A 43 22.41 -96.14 14.46
C ALA A 43 22.79 -96.81 13.13
N ASN A 44 22.62 -96.11 11.99
CA ASN A 44 23.01 -96.63 10.68
C ASN A 44 24.53 -96.90 10.60
N ARG A 45 25.36 -95.96 11.08
CA ARG A 45 26.81 -96.14 11.17
C ARG A 45 27.21 -97.35 12.02
N LEU A 46 26.50 -97.62 13.12
CA LEU A 46 26.77 -98.76 13.99
C LEU A 46 26.34 -100.10 13.39
N VAL A 47 25.20 -100.15 12.67
CA VAL A 47 24.78 -101.34 11.91
C VAL A 47 25.78 -101.64 10.79
N LEU A 48 26.22 -100.62 10.05
CA LEU A 48 27.23 -100.74 8.99
C LEU A 48 28.65 -101.07 9.50
N SER A 49 28.97 -100.78 10.77
CA SER A 49 30.26 -101.16 11.37
C SER A 49 30.26 -102.56 12.01
N THR A 50 29.08 -103.13 12.28
CA THR A 50 28.94 -104.46 12.91
C THR A 50 28.66 -105.57 11.90
N ASN A 51 28.00 -105.26 10.78
CA ASN A 51 27.65 -106.23 9.74
C ASN A 51 28.54 -106.06 8.50
N LEU A 52 29.10 -107.16 7.99
CA LEU A 52 29.88 -107.16 6.74
C LEU A 52 28.95 -107.38 5.53
N PRO A 53 29.27 -106.83 4.33
CA PRO A 53 28.46 -107.05 3.12
C PRO A 53 28.37 -108.51 2.63
N SER A 54 29.11 -109.41 3.25
CA SER A 54 29.20 -110.84 2.93
C SER A 54 28.44 -111.75 3.90
N ASP A 55 27.81 -111.20 4.95
CA ASP A 55 27.06 -112.01 5.92
C ASP A 55 25.73 -112.55 5.33
N PRO A 56 25.35 -113.81 5.61
CA PRO A 56 24.09 -114.36 5.13
C PRO A 56 22.89 -113.78 5.90
N PRO A 57 21.73 -113.58 5.25
CA PRO A 57 20.54 -113.10 5.95
C PRO A 57 20.03 -114.12 6.99
N PRO A 58 19.49 -113.67 8.15
CA PRO A 58 19.12 -112.29 8.48
C PRO A 58 20.26 -111.42 9.04
N LEU A 59 20.17 -110.10 8.80
CA LEU A 59 21.08 -109.08 9.32
C LEU A 59 21.16 -109.12 10.85
N ASP A 60 22.37 -109.12 11.42
CA ASP A 60 22.54 -109.13 12.87
C ASP A 60 22.31 -107.73 13.46
N LEU A 61 21.12 -107.56 14.03
CA LEU A 61 20.75 -106.39 14.82
C LEU A 61 21.06 -106.56 16.31
N SER A 62 21.41 -107.77 16.78
CA SER A 62 21.64 -108.04 18.20
C SER A 62 22.98 -107.49 18.69
N THR A 63 24.05 -107.60 17.90
CA THR A 63 25.35 -106.99 18.20
C THR A 63 25.29 -105.45 18.28
N PRO A 64 24.80 -104.70 17.27
CA PRO A 64 24.70 -103.24 17.38
C PRO A 64 23.72 -102.78 18.47
N LEU A 65 22.61 -103.51 18.71
CA LEU A 65 21.66 -103.17 19.77
C LEU A 65 22.26 -103.38 21.16
N SER A 66 22.94 -104.51 21.40
CA SER A 66 23.62 -104.76 22.68
C SER A 66 24.71 -103.71 22.93
N ARG A 67 25.46 -103.30 21.90
CA ARG A 67 26.43 -102.21 22.01
C ARG A 67 25.79 -100.89 22.46
N VAL A 68 24.68 -100.46 21.85
CA VAL A 68 23.96 -99.24 22.29
C VAL A 68 23.44 -99.38 23.72
N LEU A 69 22.93 -100.56 24.12
CA LEU A 69 22.47 -100.77 25.49
C LEU A 69 23.61 -100.68 26.51
N PHE A 70 24.79 -101.24 26.21
CA PHE A 70 25.97 -101.07 27.05
C PHE A 70 26.40 -99.60 27.11
N ASP A 71 26.42 -98.89 25.98
CA ASP A 71 26.79 -97.47 25.95
C ASP A 71 25.82 -96.60 26.77
N VAL A 72 24.51 -96.86 26.67
CA VAL A 72 23.49 -96.17 27.48
C VAL A 72 23.66 -96.49 28.96
N GLN A 73 23.92 -97.75 29.33
CA GLN A 73 24.15 -98.15 30.72
C GLN A 73 25.42 -97.53 31.31
N GLU A 74 26.51 -97.44 30.55
CA GLU A 74 27.75 -96.74 30.97
C GLU A 74 27.51 -95.24 31.11
N ILE A 75 26.78 -94.60 30.18
CA ILE A 75 26.40 -93.17 30.28
C ILE A 75 25.54 -92.92 31.53
N ASP A 76 24.53 -93.76 31.78
CA ASP A 76 23.60 -93.62 32.89
C ASP A 76 24.31 -93.82 34.24
N THR A 77 25.11 -94.89 34.38
CA THR A 77 25.92 -95.11 35.59
C THR A 77 26.99 -94.04 35.80
N HIS A 78 27.58 -93.49 34.73
CA HIS A 78 28.52 -92.37 34.82
C HIS A 78 27.81 -91.06 35.19
N LEU A 79 26.61 -90.80 34.66
CA LEU A 79 25.78 -89.65 35.02
C LEU A 79 25.33 -89.74 36.48
N ASP A 80 24.88 -90.90 36.94
CA ASP A 80 24.56 -91.14 38.36
C ASP A 80 25.78 -90.98 39.25
N THR A 81 26.95 -91.49 38.83
CA THR A 81 28.20 -91.32 39.59
C THR A 81 28.60 -89.86 39.69
N LEU A 82 28.57 -89.11 38.58
CA LEU A 82 28.85 -87.66 38.56
C LEU A 82 27.83 -86.86 39.36
N THR A 83 26.54 -87.14 39.18
CA THR A 83 25.43 -86.45 39.85
C THR A 83 25.44 -86.72 41.35
N THR A 84 25.74 -87.95 41.78
CA THR A 84 25.83 -88.30 43.21
C THR A 84 27.10 -87.72 43.85
N SER A 85 28.26 -87.83 43.19
CA SER A 85 29.52 -87.27 43.70
C SER A 85 29.56 -85.73 43.73
N HIS A 86 28.88 -85.08 42.78
CA HIS A 86 28.82 -83.61 42.66
C HIS A 86 27.43 -83.05 42.98
N ALA A 87 26.56 -83.80 43.69
CA ALA A 87 25.21 -83.36 44.05
C ALA A 87 25.20 -82.01 44.77
N LEU A 88 26.10 -81.85 45.76
CA LEU A 88 26.26 -80.62 46.55
C LEU A 88 26.72 -79.43 45.67
N PRO A 89 27.78 -79.54 44.85
CA PRO A 89 28.13 -78.53 43.84
C PRO A 89 26.98 -78.17 42.88
N LEU A 90 26.24 -79.14 42.34
CA LEU A 90 25.16 -78.89 41.38
C LEU A 90 23.98 -78.16 42.04
N VAL A 91 23.55 -78.60 43.23
CA VAL A 91 22.48 -77.95 44.01
C VAL A 91 22.90 -76.55 44.47
N SER A 92 24.17 -76.35 44.85
CA SER A 92 24.67 -75.01 45.24
C SER A 92 24.83 -74.07 44.05
N HIS A 93 25.24 -74.55 42.87
CA HIS A 93 25.26 -73.75 41.65
C HIS A 93 23.83 -73.38 41.21
N ALA A 94 22.89 -74.34 41.22
CA ALA A 94 21.50 -74.09 40.89
C ALA A 94 20.82 -73.11 41.87
N SER A 95 21.11 -73.21 43.17
CA SER A 95 20.57 -72.27 44.17
C SER A 95 21.17 -70.87 44.01
N VAL A 96 22.49 -70.75 43.83
CA VAL A 96 23.17 -69.46 43.57
C VAL A 96 22.67 -68.82 42.28
N HIS A 97 22.50 -69.58 41.20
CA HIS A 97 21.98 -69.07 39.93
C HIS A 97 20.54 -68.57 40.08
N ARG A 98 19.66 -69.37 40.71
CA ARG A 98 18.27 -68.98 41.00
C ARG A 98 18.20 -67.74 41.88
N ASP A 99 19.04 -67.64 42.91
CA ASP A 99 19.08 -66.49 43.82
C ASP A 99 19.65 -65.23 43.14
N ALA A 100 20.62 -65.39 42.23
CA ALA A 100 21.13 -64.28 41.41
C ALA A 100 20.07 -63.79 40.40
N SER A 101 19.43 -64.70 39.66
CA SER A 101 18.32 -64.37 38.76
C SER A 101 17.18 -63.69 39.50
N ARG A 102 16.84 -64.16 40.70
CA ARG A 102 15.82 -63.52 41.55
C ARG A 102 16.21 -62.10 41.94
N ARG A 103 17.43 -61.85 42.43
CA ARG A 103 17.90 -60.48 42.75
C ARG A 103 17.84 -59.55 41.55
N ILE A 104 18.17 -60.04 40.35
CA ILE A 104 18.10 -59.25 39.11
C ILE A 104 16.63 -58.94 38.76
N LEU A 105 15.73 -59.91 38.86
CA LEU A 105 14.30 -59.70 38.64
C LEU A 105 13.70 -58.72 39.66
N ASP A 106 13.97 -58.91 40.95
CA ASP A 106 13.54 -58.01 42.03
C ASP A 106 14.04 -56.57 41.76
N GLN A 107 15.30 -56.40 41.36
CA GLN A 107 15.86 -55.08 41.02
C GLN A 107 15.24 -54.47 39.75
N VAL A 108 14.97 -55.27 38.71
CA VAL A 108 14.31 -54.78 37.49
C VAL A 108 12.86 -54.40 37.77
N GLU A 109 12.13 -55.18 38.56
CA GLU A 109 10.76 -54.88 38.99
C GLU A 109 10.71 -53.60 39.83
N ASP A 110 11.66 -53.40 40.74
CA ASP A 110 11.83 -52.15 41.50
C ASP A 110 12.10 -50.94 40.58
N GLN A 111 12.95 -51.08 39.56
CA GLN A 111 13.20 -50.00 38.58
C GLN A 111 11.97 -49.71 37.70
N VAL A 112 11.26 -50.74 37.24
CA VAL A 112 10.02 -50.59 36.45
C VAL A 112 8.92 -49.94 37.29
N ARG A 113 8.79 -50.31 38.56
CA ARG A 113 7.86 -49.68 39.51
C ARG A 113 8.21 -48.21 39.73
N GLY A 114 9.50 -47.90 39.95
CA GLY A 114 9.98 -46.52 40.06
C GLY A 114 9.74 -45.68 38.80
N LEU A 115 9.95 -46.25 37.61
CA LEU A 115 9.66 -45.58 36.33
C LEU A 115 8.16 -45.33 36.18
N THR A 116 7.32 -46.32 36.47
CA THR A 116 5.85 -46.20 36.40
C THR A 116 5.35 -45.11 37.33
N GLU A 117 5.80 -45.10 38.59
CA GLU A 117 5.42 -44.05 39.55
C GLU A 117 5.90 -42.66 39.09
N SER A 118 7.11 -42.56 38.53
CA SER A 118 7.63 -41.30 37.99
C SER A 118 6.81 -40.79 36.80
N TYR A 119 6.31 -41.71 35.94
CA TYR A 119 5.45 -41.38 34.82
C TYR A 119 4.05 -40.93 35.28
N GLU A 120 3.45 -41.61 36.25
CA GLU A 120 2.16 -41.17 36.82
C GLU A 120 2.26 -39.80 37.52
N ARG A 121 3.38 -39.53 38.20
CA ARG A 121 3.68 -38.20 38.76
C ARG A 121 3.80 -37.16 37.64
N LEU A 122 4.55 -37.46 36.58
CA LEU A 122 4.71 -36.60 35.41
C LEU A 122 3.36 -36.30 34.72
N GLU A 123 2.51 -37.32 34.59
CA GLU A 123 1.18 -37.19 34.01
C GLU A 123 0.27 -36.29 34.87
N ARG A 124 0.18 -36.55 36.18
CA ARG A 124 -0.61 -35.71 37.08
C ARG A 124 -0.11 -34.27 37.12
N ASP A 125 1.20 -34.06 37.24
CA ASP A 125 1.77 -32.72 37.45
C ASP A 125 1.92 -31.90 36.17
N ILE A 126 2.26 -32.51 35.03
CA ILE A 126 2.55 -31.80 33.79
C ILE A 126 1.40 -31.88 32.78
N ARG A 127 0.75 -33.03 32.58
CA ARG A 127 -0.29 -33.18 31.54
C ARG A 127 -1.48 -32.26 31.82
N VAL A 128 -1.90 -32.17 33.09
CA VAL A 128 -2.97 -31.25 33.53
C VAL A 128 -2.57 -29.80 33.35
N ARG A 129 -1.34 -29.41 33.74
CA ARG A 129 -0.84 -28.04 33.56
C ARG A 129 -0.72 -27.65 32.09
N TYR A 130 -0.29 -28.58 31.23
CA TYR A 130 -0.19 -28.38 29.79
C TYR A 130 -1.57 -28.18 29.15
N GLY A 131 -2.56 -29.01 29.50
CA GLY A 131 -3.95 -28.81 29.05
C GLY A 131 -4.51 -27.45 29.46
N ASN A 132 -4.27 -27.03 30.71
CA ASN A 132 -4.66 -25.71 31.19
C ASN A 132 -3.92 -24.59 30.43
N ALA A 133 -2.60 -24.72 30.20
CA ALA A 133 -1.82 -23.76 29.43
C ALA A 133 -2.31 -23.63 27.98
N GLU A 134 -2.72 -24.73 27.35
CA GLU A 134 -3.27 -24.74 25.99
C GLU A 134 -4.63 -24.03 25.91
N THR A 135 -5.52 -24.24 26.88
CA THR A 135 -6.78 -23.48 26.95
C THR A 135 -6.55 -21.98 27.17
N ILE A 136 -5.55 -21.60 27.99
CA ILE A 136 -5.14 -20.21 28.20
C ILE A 136 -4.53 -19.61 26.92
N ARG A 137 -3.68 -20.36 26.20
CA ARG A 137 -3.11 -19.94 24.91
C ARG A 137 -4.22 -19.62 23.90
N LEU A 138 -5.15 -20.54 23.73
CA LEU A 138 -6.28 -20.39 22.82
C LEU A 138 -7.25 -19.27 23.23
N ALA A 139 -7.42 -19.02 24.53
CA ALA A 139 -8.14 -17.85 25.04
C ALA A 139 -7.39 -16.54 24.73
N ALA A 140 -6.07 -16.49 24.95
CA ALA A 140 -5.23 -15.33 24.66
C ALA A 140 -5.16 -14.99 23.17
N GLU A 141 -5.06 -16.00 22.29
CA GLU A 141 -5.12 -15.83 20.83
C GLU A 141 -6.47 -15.24 20.39
N ARG A 142 -7.59 -15.72 20.95
CA ARG A 142 -8.92 -15.16 20.71
C ARG A 142 -9.04 -13.72 21.22
N MET A 143 -8.53 -13.42 22.43
CA MET A 143 -8.50 -12.07 22.98
C MET A 143 -7.65 -11.12 22.14
N LEU A 144 -6.51 -11.57 21.61
CA LEU A 144 -5.68 -10.77 20.72
C LEU A 144 -6.39 -10.48 19.39
N ALA A 145 -7.10 -11.46 18.84
CA ALA A 145 -7.90 -11.29 17.62
C ALA A 145 -9.07 -10.29 17.83
N THR A 146 -9.81 -10.40 18.93
CA THR A 146 -10.89 -9.45 19.24
C THR A 146 -10.37 -8.05 19.52
N LEU A 147 -9.22 -7.91 20.20
CA LEU A 147 -8.60 -6.62 20.50
C LEU A 147 -8.04 -5.95 19.23
N ARG A 148 -7.43 -6.70 18.31
CA ARG A 148 -7.01 -6.21 16.98
C ARG A 148 -8.22 -5.72 16.17
N LEU A 149 -9.26 -6.54 16.04
CA LEU A 149 -10.48 -6.16 15.33
C LEU A 149 -11.15 -4.94 15.97
N GLY A 150 -11.25 -4.90 17.30
CA GLY A 150 -11.80 -3.77 18.06
C GLY A 150 -11.04 -2.47 17.83
N ARG A 151 -9.69 -2.51 17.78
CA ARG A 151 -8.86 -1.35 17.42
C ARG A 151 -9.09 -0.90 15.98
N GLY A 152 -9.20 -1.82 15.03
CA GLY A 152 -9.52 -1.52 13.63
C GLY A 152 -10.89 -0.83 13.50
N VAL A 153 -11.92 -1.37 14.15
CA VAL A 153 -13.27 -0.78 14.21
C VAL A 153 -13.23 0.61 14.89
N GLN A 154 -12.55 0.76 16.02
CA GLN A 154 -12.43 2.04 16.71
C GLN A 154 -11.73 3.10 15.85
N ARG A 155 -10.66 2.74 15.14
CA ARG A 155 -9.97 3.65 14.21
C ARG A 155 -10.86 4.03 13.02
N CYS A 156 -11.60 3.06 12.47
CA CYS A 156 -12.57 3.28 11.39
C CYS A 156 -13.69 4.25 11.81
N VAL A 157 -14.28 4.08 13.00
CA VAL A 157 -15.36 4.94 13.51
C VAL A 157 -14.83 6.34 13.86
N ASN A 158 -13.66 6.44 14.48
CA ASN A 158 -13.04 7.74 14.79
C ASN A 158 -12.73 8.56 13.52
N LEU A 159 -12.20 7.90 12.48
CA LEU A 159 -11.97 8.55 11.18
C LEU A 159 -13.28 8.90 10.46
N GLY A 160 -14.31 8.06 10.55
CA GLY A 160 -15.65 8.37 10.03
C GLY A 160 -16.22 9.64 10.66
N ARG A 161 -16.19 9.73 12.00
CA ARG A 161 -16.62 10.94 12.74
C ARG A 161 -15.79 12.18 12.38
N GLN A 162 -14.48 12.01 12.14
CA GLN A 162 -13.63 13.10 11.66
C GLN A 162 -14.03 13.58 10.26
N VAL A 163 -14.33 12.65 9.36
CA VAL A 163 -14.83 12.95 8.00
C VAL A 163 -16.17 13.69 8.07
N GLU A 164 -17.13 13.23 8.87
CA GLU A 164 -18.42 13.92 9.06
C GLU A 164 -18.25 15.34 9.60
N GLY A 165 -17.43 15.52 10.63
CA GLY A 165 -17.18 16.84 11.24
C GLY A 165 -16.59 17.84 10.24
N LEU A 166 -15.53 17.43 9.53
CA LEU A 166 -14.87 18.26 8.52
C LEU A 166 -15.78 18.53 7.30
N ILE A 167 -16.70 17.62 6.96
CA ILE A 167 -17.67 17.84 5.88
C ILE A 167 -18.80 18.77 6.32
N GLY A 168 -19.20 18.74 7.59
CA GLY A 168 -20.07 19.78 8.17
C GLY A 168 -19.48 21.19 8.09
N GLU A 169 -18.15 21.32 8.10
CA GLU A 169 -17.43 22.59 7.83
C GLU A 169 -17.42 22.94 6.33
N VAL A 170 -17.14 21.96 5.44
CA VAL A 170 -17.15 22.14 3.97
C VAL A 170 -18.55 22.46 3.41
N GLU A 171 -19.61 21.95 4.04
CA GLU A 171 -21.01 22.27 3.69
C GLU A 171 -21.54 23.52 4.41
N GLY A 172 -20.78 24.10 5.35
CA GLY A 172 -21.17 25.28 6.11
C GLY A 172 -22.25 25.06 7.19
N LYS A 173 -22.70 23.81 7.40
CA LYS A 173 -23.77 23.45 8.37
C LYS A 173 -23.41 23.83 9.81
N ASN A 174 -22.12 23.84 10.15
CA ASN A 174 -21.65 24.26 11.48
C ASN A 174 -21.72 25.79 11.73
N ALA A 175 -22.03 26.62 10.71
CA ALA A 175 -22.08 28.07 10.85
C ALA A 175 -23.35 28.59 11.54
N GLU A 176 -24.47 27.86 11.49
CA GLU A 176 -25.74 28.30 12.08
C GLU A 176 -25.72 28.36 13.63
N GLY A 177 -24.78 27.65 14.26
CA GLY A 177 -24.64 27.61 15.72
C GLY A 177 -24.01 28.86 16.37
N ARG A 178 -23.34 29.73 15.59
CA ARG A 178 -22.55 30.85 16.15
C ARG A 178 -23.25 32.21 16.04
N LYS A 179 -24.49 32.27 16.53
CA LYS A 179 -25.31 33.50 16.58
C LYS A 179 -24.87 34.42 17.73
N GLY A 180 -23.72 35.09 17.59
CA GLY A 180 -23.23 36.07 18.58
C GLY A 180 -21.97 36.82 18.17
N GLY A 181 -22.07 38.15 18.02
CA GLY A 181 -20.94 39.08 17.86
C GLY A 181 -20.87 39.77 16.50
N GLY A 182 -21.30 41.03 16.45
CA GLY A 182 -21.53 41.81 15.22
C GLY A 182 -20.32 42.10 14.33
N GLY A 183 -20.64 42.33 13.05
CA GLY A 183 -19.73 42.76 11.98
C GLY A 183 -20.44 42.63 10.64
N GLY A 184 -20.66 43.74 9.93
CA GLY A 184 -21.59 43.78 8.81
C GLY A 184 -21.08 43.09 7.52
N GLY A 185 -21.92 42.23 6.93
CA GLY A 185 -22.17 42.28 5.49
C GLY A 185 -21.08 41.80 4.52
N ALA A 186 -20.47 40.63 4.73
CA ALA A 186 -19.85 39.86 3.64
C ALA A 186 -19.79 38.34 3.94
N ALA A 187 -19.93 37.52 2.89
CA ALA A 187 -19.61 36.08 2.87
C ALA A 187 -20.50 35.08 3.64
N VAL A 188 -21.83 35.16 3.50
CA VAL A 188 -22.78 34.04 3.76
C VAL A 188 -22.64 32.93 2.68
N GLY A 189 -21.42 32.41 2.51
CA GLY A 189 -21.11 31.47 1.41
C GLY A 189 -19.63 31.07 1.28
N SER A 190 -18.74 31.58 2.12
CA SER A 190 -17.36 31.10 2.18
C SER A 190 -17.25 29.86 3.07
N ALA A 191 -17.87 28.75 2.64
CA ALA A 191 -17.57 27.45 3.21
C ALA A 191 -16.06 27.19 3.15
N ASP A 192 -15.50 26.65 4.24
CA ASP A 192 -14.07 26.56 4.47
C ASP A 192 -13.42 25.54 3.55
N CYS A 193 -13.07 25.96 2.33
CA CYS A 193 -12.39 25.09 1.36
C CYS A 193 -11.00 24.65 1.87
N ARG A 194 -10.47 25.34 2.90
CA ARG A 194 -9.29 24.92 3.67
C ARG A 194 -9.48 23.56 4.34
N ALA A 195 -10.70 23.17 4.70
CA ALA A 195 -11.03 21.85 5.24
C ALA A 195 -11.03 20.71 4.20
N LEU A 196 -11.08 21.01 2.89
CA LEU A 196 -11.08 19.98 1.83
C LEU A 196 -9.82 19.09 1.85
N VAL A 197 -8.65 19.65 2.19
CA VAL A 197 -7.39 18.90 2.27
C VAL A 197 -7.37 17.95 3.48
N PRO A 198 -7.71 18.39 4.71
CA PRO A 198 -8.01 17.48 5.83
C PRO A 198 -9.03 16.38 5.50
N VAL A 199 -10.14 16.70 4.81
CA VAL A 199 -11.12 15.69 4.36
C VAL A 199 -10.47 14.67 3.44
N ALA A 200 -9.66 15.11 2.47
CA ALA A 200 -8.95 14.21 1.57
C ALA A 200 -8.02 13.24 2.33
N HIS A 201 -7.24 13.74 3.29
CA HIS A 201 -6.37 12.89 4.11
C HIS A 201 -7.15 11.90 4.99
N ALA A 202 -8.27 12.30 5.59
CA ALA A 202 -9.11 11.41 6.39
C ALA A 202 -9.79 10.32 5.55
N LEU A 203 -10.32 10.69 4.36
CA LEU A 203 -10.86 9.73 3.38
C LEU A 203 -9.79 8.76 2.86
N LEU A 204 -8.56 9.24 2.60
CA LEU A 204 -7.43 8.38 2.22
C LEU A 204 -7.00 7.45 3.36
N GLY A 205 -7.07 7.90 4.62
CA GLY A 205 -6.86 7.04 5.79
C GLY A 205 -7.87 5.89 5.88
N LEU A 206 -9.15 6.18 5.62
CA LEU A 206 -10.21 5.16 5.53
C LEU A 206 -10.02 4.23 4.33
N ARG A 207 -9.67 4.76 3.15
CA ARG A 207 -9.33 3.94 1.97
C ARG A 207 -8.15 3.01 2.25
N GLY A 208 -7.11 3.49 2.93
CA GLY A 208 -5.97 2.70 3.37
C GLY A 208 -6.37 1.56 4.30
N LEU A 209 -7.16 1.84 5.33
CA LEU A 209 -7.71 0.83 6.25
C LEU A 209 -8.53 -0.24 5.53
N PHE A 210 -9.42 0.14 4.61
CA PHE A 210 -10.22 -0.82 3.84
C PHE A 210 -9.42 -1.57 2.75
N ALA A 211 -8.24 -1.10 2.37
CA ALA A 211 -7.34 -1.77 1.44
C ALA A 211 -6.32 -2.70 2.13
N ALA A 212 -6.05 -2.47 3.41
CA ALA A 212 -5.11 -3.20 4.26
C ALA A 212 -5.77 -4.45 4.89
N THR A 213 -6.27 -5.36 4.06
CA THR A 213 -7.03 -6.56 4.45
C THR A 213 -6.21 -7.85 4.55
N GLY A 214 -4.88 -7.78 4.45
CA GLY A 214 -3.96 -8.90 4.60
C GLY A 214 -3.89 -9.45 6.04
N LYS A 215 -3.29 -10.64 6.20
CA LYS A 215 -3.09 -11.26 7.52
C LYS A 215 -2.14 -10.40 8.36
N GLY A 216 -2.59 -9.97 9.53
CA GLY A 216 -1.86 -9.07 10.42
C GLY A 216 -1.90 -7.58 10.03
N GLU A 217 -2.60 -7.20 8.95
CA GLU A 217 -2.82 -5.80 8.58
C GLU A 217 -3.98 -5.19 9.39
N GLU A 218 -4.03 -3.85 9.53
CA GLU A 218 -5.01 -3.16 10.39
C GLU A 218 -6.48 -3.36 9.98
N GLY A 219 -6.74 -3.70 8.71
CA GLY A 219 -8.07 -3.97 8.16
C GLY A 219 -8.46 -5.46 8.15
N GLU A 220 -7.67 -6.36 8.76
CA GLU A 220 -7.98 -7.79 8.82
C GLU A 220 -9.36 -8.03 9.45
N GLY A 221 -10.27 -8.65 8.69
CA GLY A 221 -11.64 -8.94 9.14
C GLY A 221 -12.60 -7.73 9.18
N LEU A 222 -12.12 -6.49 8.96
CA LEU A 222 -12.93 -5.27 9.11
C LEU A 222 -14.17 -5.25 8.20
N GLY A 223 -14.04 -5.75 6.96
CA GLY A 223 -15.16 -5.88 6.01
C GLY A 223 -16.23 -6.92 6.40
N ARG A 224 -16.03 -7.70 7.47
CA ARG A 224 -17.07 -8.58 8.04
C ARG A 224 -17.94 -7.87 9.08
N VAL A 225 -17.53 -6.69 9.55
CA VAL A 225 -18.24 -5.91 10.56
C VAL A 225 -19.29 -5.03 9.90
N ALA A 226 -20.57 -5.26 10.23
CA ALA A 226 -21.70 -4.55 9.62
C ALA A 226 -21.56 -3.02 9.74
N VAL A 227 -21.17 -2.49 10.91
CA VAL A 227 -20.98 -1.05 11.17
C VAL A 227 -19.90 -0.43 10.27
N CYS A 228 -18.84 -1.18 9.93
CA CYS A 228 -17.81 -0.69 9.01
C CYS A 228 -18.30 -0.67 7.56
N ASN A 229 -19.20 -1.58 7.18
CA ASN A 229 -19.82 -1.60 5.86
C ASN A 229 -20.89 -0.50 5.71
N THR A 230 -21.71 -0.22 6.74
CA THR A 230 -22.65 0.91 6.70
C THR A 230 -21.91 2.24 6.67
N LEU A 231 -20.90 2.45 7.52
CA LEU A 231 -20.03 3.64 7.50
C LEU A 231 -19.37 3.83 6.11
N ARG A 232 -18.94 2.75 5.46
CA ARG A 232 -18.37 2.83 4.09
C ARG A 232 -19.41 3.24 3.04
N ALA A 233 -20.64 2.74 3.14
CA ALA A 233 -21.70 3.00 2.16
C ALA A 233 -22.37 4.37 2.36
N GLU A 234 -22.68 4.74 3.61
CA GLU A 234 -23.52 5.88 3.97
C GLU A 234 -22.70 7.14 4.29
N ILE A 235 -21.50 7.00 4.84
CA ILE A 235 -20.63 8.14 5.19
C ILE A 235 -19.56 8.32 4.11
N VAL A 236 -18.68 7.34 3.89
CA VAL A 236 -17.49 7.51 3.02
C VAL A 236 -17.84 7.77 1.56
N GLY A 237 -18.81 7.03 1.00
CA GLY A 237 -19.24 7.20 -0.39
C GLY A 237 -19.80 8.60 -0.69
N PRO A 238 -20.81 9.08 0.06
CA PRO A 238 -21.33 10.44 -0.08
C PRO A 238 -20.30 11.52 0.25
N ALA A 239 -19.51 11.33 1.31
CA ALA A 239 -18.44 12.24 1.71
C ALA A 239 -17.44 12.54 0.59
N GLU A 240 -16.99 11.48 -0.10
CA GLU A 240 -16.07 11.60 -1.23
C GLU A 240 -16.69 12.38 -2.39
N ARG A 241 -17.97 12.11 -2.72
CA ARG A 241 -18.69 12.84 -3.79
C ARG A 241 -18.80 14.32 -3.46
N THR A 242 -19.28 14.66 -2.26
CA THR A 242 -19.39 16.07 -1.81
C THR A 242 -18.04 16.78 -1.88
N ALA A 243 -16.96 16.15 -1.42
CA ALA A 243 -15.62 16.74 -1.46
C ALA A 243 -15.12 16.97 -2.90
N VAL A 244 -15.31 15.99 -3.80
CA VAL A 244 -14.91 16.08 -5.22
C VAL A 244 -15.74 17.12 -5.96
N ASP A 245 -17.06 17.14 -5.79
CA ASP A 245 -17.95 18.07 -6.49
C ASP A 245 -17.75 19.50 -6.00
N ARG A 246 -17.53 19.70 -4.69
CA ARG A 246 -17.17 21.01 -4.14
C ARG A 246 -15.80 21.49 -4.65
N ALA A 247 -14.80 20.62 -4.71
CA ALA A 247 -13.48 20.98 -5.25
C ALA A 247 -13.57 21.31 -6.76
N LYS A 248 -14.34 20.54 -7.55
CA LYS A 248 -14.65 20.86 -8.96
C LYS A 248 -15.34 22.22 -9.09
N GLN A 249 -16.29 22.54 -8.22
CA GLN A 249 -16.98 23.83 -8.23
C GLN A 249 -16.03 25.00 -7.95
N VAL A 250 -15.09 24.85 -7.00
CA VAL A 250 -14.09 25.89 -6.69
C VAL A 250 -13.12 26.11 -7.85
N VAL A 251 -12.66 25.04 -8.51
CA VAL A 251 -11.83 25.15 -9.73
C VAL A 251 -12.62 25.77 -10.88
N GLY A 252 -13.87 25.34 -11.09
CA GLY A 252 -14.78 25.88 -12.11
C GLY A 252 -15.08 27.37 -11.93
N GLY A 253 -15.18 27.83 -10.68
CA GLY A 253 -15.41 29.22 -10.31
C GLY A 253 -14.17 30.11 -10.26
N PHE A 254 -12.99 29.61 -10.62
CA PHE A 254 -11.73 30.36 -10.52
C PHE A 254 -11.73 31.59 -11.44
N SER A 255 -11.70 32.79 -10.84
CA SER A 255 -11.63 34.07 -11.54
C SER A 255 -10.90 35.11 -10.68
N MET A 256 -9.79 35.64 -11.21
CA MET A 256 -8.99 36.69 -10.60
C MET A 256 -9.40 38.06 -11.16
N SER A 257 -9.63 38.16 -12.48
CA SER A 257 -9.94 39.42 -13.14
C SER A 257 -11.29 40.04 -12.72
N SER A 258 -12.25 39.24 -12.23
CA SER A 258 -13.55 39.77 -11.75
C SER A 258 -13.46 40.55 -10.44
N LEU A 259 -12.42 40.32 -9.62
CA LEU A 259 -12.18 41.02 -8.35
C LEU A 259 -11.34 42.30 -8.53
N LEU A 260 -10.59 42.38 -9.64
CA LEU A 260 -9.79 43.54 -10.02
C LEU A 260 -10.60 44.54 -10.86
N ALA A 261 -11.50 44.06 -11.73
CA ALA A 261 -12.37 44.93 -12.53
C ALA A 261 -13.25 45.86 -11.68
N SER A 262 -13.75 45.37 -10.53
CA SER A 262 -14.52 46.17 -9.56
C SER A 262 -13.75 47.32 -8.92
N SER A 263 -12.40 47.30 -8.95
CA SER A 263 -11.57 48.44 -8.50
C SER A 263 -11.31 49.48 -9.61
N SER A 264 -11.41 49.08 -10.88
CA SER A 264 -11.15 49.96 -12.04
C SER A 264 -12.30 50.91 -12.40
N ALA A 265 -13.47 50.78 -11.77
CA ALA A 265 -14.60 51.70 -11.93
C ALA A 265 -14.43 53.03 -11.14
N GLY A 266 -13.27 53.27 -10.53
CA GLY A 266 -12.96 54.42 -9.68
C GLY A 266 -12.26 55.59 -10.38
N GLY A 267 -13.01 56.34 -11.21
CA GLY A 267 -12.69 57.73 -11.63
C GLY A 267 -12.03 57.94 -13.00
N PRO A 268 -11.84 59.21 -13.45
CA PRO A 268 -12.36 60.47 -12.90
C PRO A 268 -13.09 61.37 -13.94
N GLY A 269 -14.03 62.22 -13.47
CA GLY A 269 -14.43 63.46 -14.16
C GLY A 269 -15.77 63.45 -14.95
N GLY A 270 -16.68 64.35 -14.55
CA GLY A 270 -17.95 64.64 -15.24
C GLY A 270 -18.93 65.37 -14.32
N GLY A 271 -18.99 66.72 -14.40
CA GLY A 271 -19.70 67.55 -13.41
C GLY A 271 -21.18 67.85 -13.74
N GLY A 272 -22.00 68.13 -12.72
CA GLY A 272 -23.42 68.48 -12.86
C GLY A 272 -24.18 68.75 -11.55
N GLN A 273 -23.97 69.94 -10.97
CA GLN A 273 -24.84 70.75 -10.07
C GLN A 273 -25.95 70.14 -9.15
N GLN A 274 -25.84 70.48 -7.84
CA GLN A 274 -26.92 70.86 -6.86
C GLN A 274 -27.95 69.76 -6.43
N GLN A 275 -28.53 69.72 -5.21
CA GLN A 275 -28.66 70.70 -4.10
C GLN A 275 -28.77 70.01 -2.69
N GLN A 276 -28.81 70.83 -1.62
CA GLN A 276 -28.79 70.62 -0.14
C GLN A 276 -29.69 69.49 0.47
N GLN A 277 -29.60 69.06 1.75
CA GLN A 277 -29.22 69.74 3.03
C GLN A 277 -28.95 68.76 4.22
N GLN A 278 -28.04 69.11 5.17
CA GLN A 278 -27.90 68.72 6.63
C GLN A 278 -28.07 67.22 7.07
N SER A 279 -27.46 66.63 8.11
CA SER A 279 -26.50 66.96 9.21
C SER A 279 -26.16 65.60 9.93
N GLN A 280 -25.16 65.38 10.81
CA GLN A 280 -23.91 66.06 11.22
C GLN A 280 -23.03 65.05 12.05
N GLN A 281 -21.69 65.14 11.93
CA GLN A 281 -20.63 64.56 12.80
C GLN A 281 -20.50 63.03 13.02
N GLY A 282 -19.35 62.49 12.56
CA GLY A 282 -18.75 61.22 12.97
C GLY A 282 -17.30 61.15 12.47
N LEU A 283 -16.32 60.96 13.36
CA LEU A 283 -14.89 61.15 13.07
C LEU A 283 -14.23 59.92 12.40
N GLY A 284 -13.48 60.17 11.32
CA GLY A 284 -12.22 59.49 11.02
C GLY A 284 -12.24 58.02 10.57
N SER A 285 -12.18 57.78 9.26
CA SER A 285 -11.31 56.73 8.69
C SER A 285 -11.01 57.01 7.21
N GLY A 286 -9.90 57.70 6.97
CA GLY A 286 -9.33 57.85 5.63
C GLY A 286 -8.22 56.82 5.41
N GLY A 287 -8.46 55.81 4.58
CA GLY A 287 -7.46 54.83 4.14
C GLY A 287 -7.93 53.37 4.22
N GLY A 288 -7.65 52.58 3.17
CA GLY A 288 -7.74 51.11 3.28
C GLY A 288 -8.44 50.32 2.16
N SER A 289 -8.89 50.93 1.05
CA SER A 289 -9.58 50.16 -0.02
C SER A 289 -8.70 49.06 -0.65
N GLY A 290 -7.38 49.27 -0.74
CA GLY A 290 -6.46 48.28 -1.33
C GLY A 290 -6.28 46.98 -0.51
N GLY A 291 -6.57 46.99 0.80
CA GLY A 291 -6.34 45.83 1.67
C GLY A 291 -7.34 44.69 1.43
N GLN A 292 -8.61 45.01 1.15
CA GLN A 292 -9.64 43.99 0.96
C GLN A 292 -9.44 43.20 -0.33
N THR A 293 -9.02 43.85 -1.43
CA THR A 293 -8.79 43.17 -2.71
C THR A 293 -7.60 42.22 -2.66
N TYR A 294 -6.52 42.57 -1.96
CA TYR A 294 -5.38 41.66 -1.72
C TYR A 294 -5.81 40.42 -0.92
N ALA A 295 -6.53 40.63 0.18
CA ALA A 295 -7.03 39.52 1.01
C ALA A 295 -7.94 38.57 0.20
N GLN A 296 -8.92 39.10 -0.53
CA GLN A 296 -9.80 38.31 -1.40
C GLN A 296 -9.04 37.54 -2.49
N THR A 297 -7.93 38.08 -2.99
CA THR A 297 -7.08 37.44 -4.01
C THR A 297 -6.28 36.28 -3.43
N GLU A 298 -5.65 36.46 -2.27
CA GLU A 298 -4.98 35.37 -1.52
C GLU A 298 -5.98 34.31 -1.03
N ASP A 299 -7.20 34.70 -0.62
CA ASP A 299 -8.27 33.76 -0.27
C ASP A 299 -8.81 33.00 -1.48
N MET A 300 -8.86 33.60 -2.68
CA MET A 300 -9.18 32.86 -3.91
C MET A 300 -8.07 31.85 -4.24
N LYS A 301 -6.80 32.28 -4.16
CA LYS A 301 -5.62 31.44 -4.38
C LYS A 301 -5.56 30.25 -3.42
N THR A 302 -5.75 30.46 -2.11
CA THR A 302 -5.73 29.39 -1.10
C THR A 302 -6.92 28.42 -1.21
N ARG A 303 -8.10 28.89 -1.63
CA ARG A 303 -9.24 28.01 -1.95
C ARG A 303 -8.99 27.20 -3.22
N ALA A 304 -8.40 27.80 -4.25
CA ALA A 304 -8.00 27.09 -5.47
C ALA A 304 -6.90 26.05 -5.17
N THR A 305 -5.86 26.39 -4.42
CA THR A 305 -4.77 25.45 -4.10
C THR A 305 -5.28 24.25 -3.29
N SER A 306 -6.13 24.47 -2.29
CA SER A 306 -6.73 23.39 -1.49
C SER A 306 -7.67 22.50 -2.31
N ALA A 307 -8.47 23.07 -3.21
CA ALA A 307 -9.31 22.29 -4.13
C ALA A 307 -8.48 21.44 -5.12
N LEU A 308 -7.43 22.01 -5.71
CA LEU A 308 -6.53 21.29 -6.64
C LEU A 308 -5.76 20.17 -5.92
N GLN A 309 -5.26 20.42 -4.71
CA GLN A 309 -4.63 19.41 -3.86
C GLN A 309 -5.61 18.28 -3.49
N THR A 310 -6.87 18.62 -3.19
CA THR A 310 -7.93 17.64 -2.89
C THR A 310 -8.27 16.77 -4.09
N LEU A 311 -8.39 17.34 -5.29
CA LEU A 311 -8.65 16.59 -6.53
C LEU A 311 -7.48 15.69 -6.93
N TYR A 312 -6.24 16.13 -6.68
CA TYR A 312 -5.05 15.29 -6.83
C TYR A 312 -5.07 14.11 -5.84
N LEU A 313 -5.29 14.38 -4.56
CA LEU A 313 -5.31 13.38 -3.48
C LEU A 313 -6.48 12.38 -3.57
N LEU A 314 -7.68 12.80 -3.99
CA LEU A 314 -8.83 11.89 -4.08
C LEU A 314 -8.88 11.07 -5.38
N SER A 315 -8.03 11.40 -6.36
CA SER A 315 -8.02 10.71 -7.66
C SER A 315 -7.75 9.19 -7.52
N PRO A 316 -8.30 8.35 -8.41
CA PRO A 316 -8.38 6.92 -8.20
C PRO A 316 -7.02 6.22 -8.28
N THR A 317 -6.45 5.84 -7.13
CA THR A 317 -5.28 4.96 -7.04
C THR A 317 -5.65 3.49 -7.03
N LYS A 318 -4.91 2.66 -7.77
CA LYS A 318 -4.97 1.18 -7.66
C LYS A 318 -3.97 0.69 -6.61
N LYS A 319 -4.25 -0.44 -5.93
CA LYS A 319 -3.32 -1.05 -4.97
C LYS A 319 -2.03 -1.44 -5.69
N GLY A 320 -0.88 -0.96 -5.21
CA GLY A 320 0.44 -1.19 -5.81
C GLY A 320 0.86 -0.22 -6.93
N MET A 321 0.12 0.87 -7.16
CA MET A 321 0.49 1.91 -8.15
C MET A 321 1.69 2.73 -7.64
N THR A 322 2.70 2.94 -8.49
CA THR A 322 3.86 3.79 -8.16
C THR A 322 3.61 5.24 -8.60
N LEU A 323 4.39 6.17 -8.04
CA LEU A 323 4.25 7.60 -8.31
C LEU A 323 4.54 7.98 -9.78
N ALA A 324 5.29 7.14 -10.50
CA ALA A 324 5.55 7.29 -11.94
C ALA A 324 4.37 6.85 -12.84
N THR A 325 3.50 5.95 -12.37
CA THR A 325 2.32 5.49 -13.12
C THR A 325 1.04 6.25 -12.75
N PHE A 326 1.11 7.14 -11.76
CA PHE A 326 -0.05 7.84 -11.20
C PHE A 326 -0.52 9.00 -12.08
N GLU A 327 -1.71 8.85 -12.67
CA GLU A 327 -2.39 9.90 -13.43
C GLU A 327 -3.56 10.50 -12.61
N PRO A 328 -3.54 11.80 -12.27
CA PRO A 328 -4.58 12.42 -11.45
C PRO A 328 -5.82 12.76 -12.28
N THR A 329 -6.57 11.74 -12.70
CA THR A 329 -7.70 11.86 -13.66
C THR A 329 -8.78 12.85 -13.22
N LEU A 330 -9.12 12.93 -11.92
CA LEU A 330 -10.10 13.89 -11.40
C LEU A 330 -9.64 15.35 -11.54
N LEU A 331 -8.34 15.60 -11.36
CA LEU A 331 -7.73 16.93 -11.52
C LEU A 331 -7.73 17.32 -13.00
N ILE A 332 -7.27 16.41 -13.87
CA ILE A 332 -7.22 16.60 -15.32
C ILE A 332 -8.63 16.89 -15.87
N GLN A 333 -9.63 16.09 -15.50
CA GLN A 333 -11.02 16.28 -15.93
C GLN A 333 -11.60 17.63 -15.46
N ALA A 334 -11.31 18.05 -14.22
CA ALA A 334 -11.78 19.33 -13.69
C ALA A 334 -11.19 20.52 -14.48
N LEU A 335 -9.89 20.46 -14.79
CA LEU A 335 -9.16 21.50 -15.52
C LEU A 335 -9.55 21.52 -17.01
N GLN A 336 -9.72 20.36 -17.64
CA GLN A 336 -10.30 20.26 -18.99
C GLN A 336 -11.69 20.86 -19.07
N ASN A 337 -12.57 20.56 -18.11
CA ASN A 337 -13.93 21.12 -18.08
C ASN A 337 -13.90 22.65 -17.91
N TYR A 338 -13.00 23.19 -17.08
CA TYR A 338 -12.79 24.64 -16.96
C TYR A 338 -12.35 25.27 -18.29
N LEU A 339 -11.31 24.73 -18.93
CA LEU A 339 -10.78 25.23 -20.21
C LEU A 339 -11.82 25.16 -21.33
N ASN A 340 -12.54 24.03 -21.45
CA ASN A 340 -13.59 23.84 -22.45
C ASN A 340 -14.78 24.80 -22.22
N THR A 341 -15.15 25.07 -20.96
CA THR A 341 -16.21 26.03 -20.63
C THR A 341 -15.77 27.48 -20.95
N ALA A 342 -14.53 27.84 -20.61
CA ALA A 342 -13.95 29.14 -20.95
C ALA A 342 -13.87 29.36 -22.47
N LEU A 343 -13.52 28.31 -23.23
CA LEU A 343 -13.38 28.35 -24.68
C LEU A 343 -14.73 28.39 -25.41
N THR A 344 -15.65 27.47 -25.12
CA THR A 344 -16.97 27.45 -25.78
C THR A 344 -17.72 28.76 -25.56
N SER A 345 -17.63 29.32 -24.34
CA SER A 345 -18.24 30.62 -24.00
C SER A 345 -17.51 31.83 -24.61
N SER A 346 -16.20 31.75 -24.91
CA SER A 346 -15.48 32.83 -25.61
C SER A 346 -15.73 32.80 -27.11
N VAL A 347 -15.67 31.62 -27.75
CA VAL A 347 -16.03 31.41 -29.17
C VAL A 347 -17.47 31.89 -29.44
N ALA A 348 -18.44 31.51 -28.60
CA ALA A 348 -19.84 31.91 -28.76
C ALA A 348 -20.10 33.40 -28.47
N ALA A 349 -19.28 34.06 -27.65
CA ALA A 349 -19.34 35.51 -27.46
C ALA A 349 -18.75 36.25 -28.67
N LEU A 350 -17.56 35.84 -29.12
CA LEU A 350 -16.83 36.46 -30.23
C LEU A 350 -17.58 36.32 -31.55
N ALA A 351 -18.15 35.15 -31.86
CA ALA A 351 -18.94 34.93 -33.07
C ALA A 351 -20.18 35.86 -33.14
N ARG A 352 -20.84 36.12 -31.99
CA ARG A 352 -21.94 37.09 -31.91
C ARG A 352 -21.44 38.53 -32.06
N ALA A 353 -20.34 38.88 -31.42
CA ALA A 353 -19.78 40.23 -31.48
C ALA A 353 -19.22 40.61 -32.86
N LEU A 354 -18.74 39.63 -33.64
CA LEU A 354 -18.39 39.81 -35.04
C LEU A 354 -19.64 40.05 -35.91
N ALA A 355 -20.79 39.45 -35.59
CA ALA A 355 -22.05 39.77 -36.24
C ALA A 355 -22.60 41.15 -35.81
N THR A 356 -22.33 41.60 -34.57
CA THR A 356 -22.79 42.88 -34.00
C THR A 356 -21.61 43.75 -33.52
N LEU A 357 -20.90 44.37 -34.46
CA LEU A 357 -19.64 45.08 -34.19
C LEU A 357 -19.62 46.07 -32.99
N PRO A 358 -20.71 46.79 -32.61
CA PRO A 358 -20.70 47.69 -31.45
C PRO A 358 -20.40 47.01 -30.10
N THR A 359 -20.60 45.69 -29.98
CA THR A 359 -20.29 44.94 -28.73
C THR A 359 -18.92 44.28 -28.75
N LEU A 360 -18.19 44.36 -29.87
CA LEU A 360 -16.88 43.74 -30.08
C LEU A 360 -15.88 44.11 -28.98
N ASP A 361 -15.64 45.41 -28.77
CA ASP A 361 -14.65 45.89 -27.81
C ASP A 361 -14.94 45.40 -26.38
N ARG A 362 -16.24 45.34 -25.97
CA ARG A 362 -16.64 44.76 -24.68
C ARG A 362 -16.35 43.26 -24.62
N THR A 363 -16.72 42.49 -25.65
CA THR A 363 -16.47 41.03 -25.65
C THR A 363 -14.99 40.69 -25.69
N LEU A 364 -14.16 41.49 -26.38
CA LEU A 364 -12.71 41.31 -26.40
C LEU A 364 -12.09 41.59 -25.02
N LEU A 365 -12.60 42.56 -24.26
CA LEU A 365 -12.21 42.75 -22.86
C LEU A 365 -12.58 41.52 -22.01
N GLU A 366 -13.81 41.01 -22.12
CA GLU A 366 -14.24 39.81 -21.39
C GLU A 366 -13.43 38.55 -21.76
N ILE A 367 -13.06 38.39 -23.04
CA ILE A 367 -12.21 37.28 -23.52
C ILE A 367 -10.77 37.43 -23.01
N SER A 368 -10.20 38.64 -23.05
CA SER A 368 -8.87 38.90 -22.50
C SER A 368 -8.81 38.62 -21.00
N ALA A 369 -9.86 38.96 -20.24
CA ALA A 369 -9.98 38.64 -18.82
C ALA A 369 -10.08 37.12 -18.55
N ARG A 370 -10.78 36.35 -19.40
CA ARG A 370 -10.78 34.88 -19.32
C ARG A 370 -9.40 34.29 -19.61
N CYS A 371 -8.68 34.82 -20.58
CA CYS A 371 -7.30 34.40 -20.85
C CYS A 371 -6.36 34.73 -19.66
N GLN A 372 -6.46 35.92 -19.07
CA GLN A 372 -5.70 36.29 -17.87
C GLN A 372 -5.95 35.34 -16.70
N ASN A 373 -7.19 34.88 -16.51
CA ASN A 373 -7.50 33.83 -15.52
C ASN A 373 -6.79 32.50 -15.83
N ILE A 374 -6.68 32.11 -17.12
CA ILE A 374 -5.96 30.90 -17.54
C ILE A 374 -4.45 31.06 -17.32
N VAL A 375 -3.85 32.21 -17.63
CA VAL A 375 -2.43 32.50 -17.34
C VAL A 375 -2.17 32.49 -15.82
N ALA A 376 -3.08 33.08 -15.03
CA ALA A 376 -2.99 33.04 -13.56
C ALA A 376 -3.09 31.60 -13.02
N LEU A 377 -3.98 30.78 -13.57
CA LEU A 377 -4.13 29.36 -13.22
C LEU A 377 -2.86 28.56 -13.58
N GLU A 378 -2.25 28.81 -14.73
CA GLU A 378 -0.98 28.20 -15.14
C GLU A 378 0.15 28.55 -14.15
N SER A 379 0.29 29.82 -13.78
CA SER A 379 1.27 30.24 -12.78
C SER A 379 1.01 29.62 -11.40
N LEU A 380 -0.26 29.47 -11.01
CA LEU A 380 -0.66 28.83 -9.77
C LEU A 380 -0.33 27.32 -9.79
N LEU A 381 -0.60 26.62 -10.90
CA LEU A 381 -0.25 25.20 -11.05
C LEU A 381 1.27 24.95 -11.06
N SER A 382 2.07 25.87 -11.60
CA SER A 382 3.54 25.81 -11.53
C SER A 382 4.11 26.04 -10.12
N THR A 383 3.38 26.73 -9.24
CA THR A 383 3.82 27.02 -7.86
C THR A 383 3.36 25.97 -6.85
N ILE A 384 2.37 25.13 -7.16
CA ILE A 384 1.95 24.04 -6.27
C ILE A 384 2.80 22.79 -6.53
N LYS A 385 3.67 22.49 -5.55
CA LYS A 385 4.31 21.17 -5.43
C LYS A 385 3.24 20.11 -5.10
N PRO A 386 3.25 18.92 -5.73
CA PRO A 386 2.30 17.85 -5.41
C PRO A 386 2.40 17.44 -3.92
N PRO A 387 1.27 17.33 -3.20
CA PRO A 387 1.26 16.85 -1.82
C PRO A 387 1.66 15.36 -1.78
N GLN A 388 2.34 14.95 -0.71
CA GLN A 388 2.71 13.54 -0.50
C GLN A 388 1.43 12.68 -0.42
N HIS A 389 1.30 11.73 -1.35
CA HIS A 389 0.12 10.89 -1.43
C HIS A 389 0.28 9.67 -0.48
N PRO A 390 -0.51 9.56 0.61
CA PRO A 390 -0.27 8.57 1.67
C PRO A 390 -0.48 7.10 1.25
N LEU A 391 -1.09 6.85 0.07
CA LEU A 391 -1.26 5.50 -0.50
C LEU A 391 -0.26 5.17 -1.63
N LEU A 392 0.63 6.11 -2.00
CA LEU A 392 1.74 5.82 -2.90
C LEU A 392 2.99 5.63 -2.04
N THR A 393 3.62 4.47 -2.09
CA THR A 393 4.91 4.24 -1.44
C THR A 393 5.95 5.17 -2.06
N SER A 394 6.36 6.20 -1.32
CA SER A 394 7.56 6.96 -1.65
C SER A 394 8.74 6.00 -1.59
N ASP A 395 9.52 5.91 -2.66
CA ASP A 395 10.66 5.01 -2.74
C ASP A 395 11.82 5.57 -1.89
N VAL A 396 11.76 5.28 -0.59
CA VAL A 396 12.79 5.62 0.40
C VAL A 396 13.19 4.34 1.11
N SER A 397 14.02 3.56 0.42
CA SER A 397 14.77 2.46 1.05
C SER A 397 15.77 3.05 2.07
N PRO A 398 15.69 2.71 3.36
CA PRO A 398 16.45 3.40 4.40
C PRO A 398 17.81 2.72 4.68
N THR A 399 18.77 2.75 3.73
CA THR A 399 20.15 2.32 4.01
C THR A 399 21.23 3.07 3.21
N LEU A 400 22.16 3.67 3.98
CA LEU A 400 23.55 4.03 3.64
C LEU A 400 23.79 5.24 2.69
N PRO A 401 24.65 6.21 3.09
CA PRO A 401 25.15 7.25 2.21
C PRO A 401 26.35 6.74 1.41
N SER A 402 26.36 6.94 0.09
CA SER A 402 27.57 6.85 -0.72
C SER A 402 27.54 7.84 -1.88
N SER A 403 28.61 8.62 -1.97
CA SER A 403 28.79 9.69 -2.94
C SER A 403 29.25 9.15 -4.29
N ARG A 404 28.46 9.40 -5.36
CA ARG A 404 29.02 9.67 -6.70
C ARG A 404 28.01 10.40 -7.59
N PRO A 405 28.38 11.52 -8.22
CA PRO A 405 27.57 12.11 -9.28
C PRO A 405 27.91 11.40 -10.60
N THR A 406 26.94 10.68 -11.16
CA THR A 406 26.97 10.27 -12.57
C THR A 406 25.77 10.87 -13.27
N THR A 407 26.04 11.72 -14.24
CA THR A 407 25.06 12.34 -15.11
C THR A 407 24.36 11.28 -15.95
N ASP A 408 23.08 11.05 -15.69
CA ASP A 408 22.18 10.47 -16.68
C ASP A 408 20.80 11.12 -16.59
N HIS A 409 20.17 11.37 -17.74
CA HIS A 409 18.94 12.17 -17.84
C HIS A 409 17.73 11.27 -18.11
N SER A 410 17.21 10.64 -17.06
CA SER A 410 15.92 9.92 -17.15
C SER A 410 15.12 9.95 -15.85
N GLN A 411 13.88 10.44 -15.96
CA GLN A 411 12.78 10.24 -15.00
C GLN A 411 12.97 10.81 -13.58
N GLN A 412 12.89 12.14 -13.46
CA GLN A 412 12.40 12.73 -12.21
C GLN A 412 10.86 12.77 -12.20
N PRO A 413 10.20 12.38 -11.09
CA PRO A 413 8.74 12.33 -11.01
C PRO A 413 8.15 13.72 -10.73
N ASN A 414 7.48 14.30 -11.74
CA ASN A 414 6.52 15.42 -11.68
C ASN A 414 6.87 16.51 -10.64
N GLU A 415 7.74 17.45 -11.00
CA GLU A 415 8.15 18.55 -10.11
C GLU A 415 6.96 19.45 -9.73
N THR A 416 5.97 19.60 -10.62
CA THR A 416 4.78 20.44 -10.42
C THR A 416 3.47 19.72 -10.77
N LEU A 417 2.33 20.26 -10.30
CA LEU A 417 1.00 19.79 -10.72
C LEU A 417 0.66 20.11 -12.20
N LEU A 418 1.50 20.90 -12.87
CA LEU A 418 1.31 21.34 -14.26
C LEU A 418 1.80 20.29 -15.27
N ASP A 419 2.87 19.55 -14.95
CA ASP A 419 3.49 18.58 -15.87
C ASP A 419 2.54 17.45 -16.33
N PRO A 420 1.72 16.82 -15.47
CA PRO A 420 0.74 15.82 -15.91
C PRO A 420 -0.34 16.39 -16.82
N LEU A 421 -0.69 17.66 -16.64
CA LEU A 421 -1.72 18.35 -17.43
C LEU A 421 -1.18 18.69 -18.83
N LEU A 422 0.02 19.25 -18.92
CA LEU A 422 0.63 19.57 -20.22
C LEU A 422 0.93 18.32 -21.05
N ARG A 423 1.35 17.21 -20.42
CA ARG A 423 1.49 15.92 -21.11
C ARG A 423 0.16 15.37 -21.62
N HIS A 424 -0.94 15.56 -20.88
CA HIS A 424 -2.26 15.08 -21.32
C HIS A 424 -2.93 15.98 -22.37
N LEU A 425 -2.48 17.23 -22.52
CA LEU A 425 -2.95 18.17 -23.56
C LEU A 425 -1.96 18.36 -24.72
N ASP A 426 -0.84 17.62 -24.76
CA ASP A 426 0.26 17.73 -25.74
C ASP A 426 0.66 19.18 -26.08
N THR A 427 0.63 20.08 -25.09
CA THR A 427 0.80 21.52 -25.32
C THR A 427 1.81 22.16 -24.36
N SER A 428 2.55 23.16 -24.83
CA SER A 428 3.61 23.85 -24.10
C SER A 428 3.15 24.95 -23.13
N SER A 429 1.91 25.45 -23.27
CA SER A 429 1.27 26.36 -22.29
C SER A 429 -0.26 26.40 -22.43
N LEU A 430 -0.98 26.62 -21.33
CA LEU A 430 -2.45 26.69 -21.33
C LEU A 430 -3.02 27.86 -22.17
N PRO A 431 -2.40 29.07 -22.19
CA PRO A 431 -2.80 30.16 -23.08
C PRO A 431 -2.62 29.80 -24.56
N SER A 432 -1.51 29.12 -24.93
CA SER A 432 -1.29 28.65 -26.31
C SER A 432 -2.42 27.74 -26.76
N TYR A 433 -2.84 26.81 -25.89
CA TYR A 433 -3.96 25.90 -26.16
C TYR A 433 -5.27 26.67 -26.39
N PHE A 434 -5.60 27.61 -25.49
CA PHE A 434 -6.81 28.42 -25.54
C PHE A 434 -6.92 29.21 -26.86
N TRP A 435 -5.90 30.00 -27.22
CA TRP A 435 -5.94 30.82 -28.43
C TRP A 435 -5.94 29.99 -29.72
N ARG A 436 -5.15 28.90 -29.80
CA ARG A 436 -5.11 28.02 -30.99
C ARG A 436 -6.45 27.29 -31.19
N SER A 437 -7.01 26.72 -30.13
CA SER A 437 -8.27 25.98 -30.20
C SER A 437 -9.47 26.91 -30.47
N MET A 438 -9.46 28.13 -29.89
CA MET A 438 -10.43 29.17 -30.24
C MET A 438 -10.32 29.61 -31.71
N ALA A 439 -9.11 29.85 -32.23
CA ALA A 439 -8.90 30.21 -33.64
C ALA A 439 -9.40 29.14 -34.61
N GLY A 440 -9.12 27.86 -34.33
CA GLY A 440 -9.61 26.74 -35.13
C GLY A 440 -11.13 26.68 -35.21
N GLN A 441 -11.82 26.86 -34.08
CA GLN A 441 -13.30 26.87 -34.04
C GLN A 441 -13.91 28.15 -34.63
N LEU A 442 -13.24 29.29 -34.50
CA LEU A 442 -13.72 30.59 -34.99
C LEU A 442 -13.72 30.67 -36.52
N SER A 443 -12.75 30.04 -37.18
CA SER A 443 -12.58 30.08 -38.65
C SER A 443 -13.85 29.64 -39.40
N SER A 444 -14.46 28.52 -38.99
CA SER A 444 -15.72 28.03 -39.56
C SER A 444 -16.89 28.98 -39.25
N ARG A 445 -16.98 29.54 -38.04
CA ARG A 445 -18.05 30.47 -37.67
C ARG A 445 -17.99 31.79 -38.44
N VAL A 446 -16.79 32.29 -38.75
CA VAL A 446 -16.62 33.47 -39.59
C VAL A 446 -17.00 33.17 -41.03
N HIS A 447 -16.64 31.99 -41.55
CA HIS A 447 -17.08 31.56 -42.88
C HIS A 447 -18.62 31.48 -42.97
N ASP A 448 -19.31 30.92 -41.96
CA ASP A 448 -20.78 30.89 -41.90
C ASP A 448 -21.41 32.31 -41.96
N ILE A 449 -20.82 33.27 -41.24
CA ILE A 449 -21.29 34.67 -41.23
C ILE A 449 -21.11 35.33 -42.60
N LEU A 450 -20.02 35.01 -43.32
CA LEU A 450 -19.76 35.54 -44.65
C LEU A 450 -20.63 34.88 -45.73
N ALA A 451 -20.83 33.56 -45.65
CA ALA A 451 -21.68 32.80 -46.56
C ALA A 451 -23.17 33.19 -46.44
N ARG A 452 -23.64 33.56 -45.25
CA ARG A 452 -24.99 34.12 -45.03
C ARG A 452 -25.18 35.52 -45.62
N GLY A 453 -24.09 36.23 -45.91
CA GLY A 453 -24.12 37.57 -46.51
C GLY A 453 -24.77 38.65 -45.64
N GLY A 454 -25.22 39.73 -46.27
CA GLY A 454 -25.94 40.82 -45.61
C GLY A 454 -25.05 41.91 -44.98
N VAL A 455 -25.67 42.72 -44.11
CA VAL A 455 -25.06 43.95 -43.55
C VAL A 455 -23.89 43.64 -42.63
N SER A 456 -23.94 42.57 -41.83
CA SER A 456 -22.85 42.11 -40.97
C SER A 456 -21.61 41.74 -41.78
N ALA A 457 -21.75 40.92 -42.83
CA ALA A 457 -20.65 40.53 -43.73
C ALA A 457 -20.01 41.75 -44.44
N ARG A 458 -20.82 42.71 -44.91
CA ARG A 458 -20.31 43.97 -45.49
C ARG A 458 -19.57 44.80 -44.43
N THR A 459 -20.13 44.92 -43.23
CA THR A 459 -19.55 45.70 -42.13
C THR A 459 -18.22 45.12 -41.64
N LEU A 460 -18.11 43.79 -41.57
CA LEU A 460 -16.86 43.07 -41.25
C LEU A 460 -15.79 43.28 -42.31
N ARG A 461 -16.13 43.24 -43.61
CA ARG A 461 -15.19 43.55 -44.70
C ARG A 461 -14.69 44.99 -44.63
N THR A 462 -15.55 45.95 -44.33
CA THR A 462 -15.17 47.38 -44.23
C THR A 462 -14.35 47.70 -42.97
N ASN A 463 -14.62 47.04 -41.83
CA ASN A 463 -13.92 47.27 -40.57
C ASN A 463 -12.79 46.26 -40.28
N ARG A 464 -12.35 45.50 -41.29
CA ARG A 464 -11.38 44.41 -41.17
C ARG A 464 -10.10 44.84 -40.42
N ASP A 465 -9.58 46.01 -40.75
CA ASP A 465 -8.35 46.53 -40.18
C ASP A 465 -8.54 46.90 -38.69
N ARG A 466 -9.66 47.53 -38.31
CA ARG A 466 -10.04 47.73 -36.89
C ARG A 466 -10.18 46.40 -36.14
N VAL A 467 -10.87 45.41 -36.71
CA VAL A 467 -11.05 44.09 -36.08
C VAL A 467 -9.71 43.38 -35.88
N ARG A 468 -8.79 43.44 -36.86
CA ARG A 468 -7.43 42.92 -36.71
C ARG A 468 -6.72 43.55 -35.53
N ASP A 469 -6.75 44.88 -35.43
CA ASP A 469 -5.94 45.61 -34.47
C ASP A 469 -6.52 45.48 -33.05
N SER A 470 -7.85 45.55 -32.88
CA SER A 470 -8.53 45.21 -31.61
C SER A 470 -8.27 43.75 -31.17
N LEU A 471 -8.17 42.80 -32.12
CA LEU A 471 -7.91 41.39 -31.79
C LEU A 471 -6.44 41.15 -31.38
N ARG A 472 -5.49 41.86 -32.00
CA ARG A 472 -4.07 41.89 -31.55
C ARG A 472 -3.96 42.44 -30.14
N GLU A 473 -4.62 43.54 -29.85
CA GLU A 473 -4.66 44.15 -28.52
C GLU A 473 -5.34 43.23 -27.48
N CYS A 474 -6.39 42.49 -27.88
CA CYS A 474 -7.05 41.49 -27.04
C CYS A 474 -6.10 40.35 -26.64
N VAL A 475 -5.29 39.84 -27.57
CA VAL A 475 -4.32 38.76 -27.30
C VAL A 475 -3.15 39.28 -26.45
N ASP A 476 -2.61 40.46 -26.75
CA ASP A 476 -1.56 41.10 -25.93
C ASP A 476 -2.04 41.34 -24.49
N ARG A 477 -3.23 41.93 -24.32
CA ARG A 477 -3.87 42.13 -23.00
C ARG A 477 -4.18 40.80 -22.30
N GLY A 478 -4.58 39.77 -23.03
CA GLY A 478 -4.97 38.47 -22.47
C GLY A 478 -3.80 37.58 -22.05
N THR A 479 -2.67 37.67 -22.75
CA THR A 479 -1.44 36.91 -22.45
C THR A 479 -0.57 37.58 -21.39
N ARG A 480 -0.69 38.90 -21.21
CA ARG A 480 -0.08 39.62 -20.07
C ARG A 480 -0.83 39.33 -18.77
N ILE A 481 -0.08 38.87 -17.76
CA ILE A 481 -0.56 38.87 -16.38
C ILE A 481 -0.77 40.34 -15.95
N PRO A 482 -1.91 40.72 -15.35
CA PRO A 482 -2.10 42.07 -14.82
C PRO A 482 -0.98 42.42 -13.83
N SER A 483 -0.38 43.60 -13.94
CA SER A 483 0.82 43.97 -13.16
C SER A 483 0.61 43.92 -11.64
N GLY A 484 -0.62 44.10 -11.16
CA GLY A 484 -0.99 43.92 -9.75
C GLY A 484 -1.00 42.47 -9.27
N SER A 485 -1.08 41.48 -10.17
CA SER A 485 -1.09 40.05 -9.83
C SER A 485 0.31 39.45 -9.77
N VAL A 486 1.26 39.96 -10.59
CA VAL A 486 2.66 39.48 -10.63
C VAL A 486 3.33 39.64 -9.26
N GLY A 487 3.15 40.80 -8.62
CA GLY A 487 3.69 41.07 -7.28
C GLY A 487 3.12 40.16 -6.18
N ILE A 488 1.90 39.63 -6.35
CA ILE A 488 1.23 38.78 -5.35
C ILE A 488 1.59 37.30 -5.55
N LEU A 489 1.85 36.89 -6.79
CA LEU A 489 2.21 35.52 -7.14
C LEU A 489 3.69 35.21 -6.89
N LEU A 490 4.60 36.17 -7.11
CA LEU A 490 6.05 35.93 -7.02
C LEU A 490 6.70 36.38 -5.68
N ALA A 491 6.07 37.23 -4.86
CA ALA A 491 6.72 37.81 -3.68
C ALA A 491 7.01 36.84 -2.51
N LYS A 492 6.66 35.56 -2.61
CA LYS A 492 6.86 34.56 -1.55
C LYS A 492 7.89 33.48 -1.90
N GLY A 493 8.95 33.88 -2.60
CA GLY A 493 10.04 32.97 -3.05
C GLY A 493 11.48 33.44 -2.79
N SER A 494 11.73 34.71 -2.45
CA SER A 494 13.09 35.23 -2.22
C SER A 494 13.14 36.18 -1.02
N GLY A 495 13.65 35.67 0.10
CA GLY A 495 13.96 36.48 1.27
C GLY A 495 15.44 36.85 1.30
N GLY A 496 15.73 38.16 1.29
CA GLY A 496 17.07 38.70 1.54
C GLY A 496 17.81 39.17 0.29
N GLY A 497 18.11 40.48 0.23
CA GLY A 497 18.93 41.08 -0.81
C GLY A 497 18.39 42.41 -1.32
N GLY A 498 18.77 43.52 -0.66
CA GLY A 498 18.59 44.85 -1.23
C GLY A 498 19.49 45.01 -2.45
N GLY A 499 18.93 44.90 -3.64
CA GLY A 499 19.62 45.04 -4.93
C GLY A 499 18.85 45.98 -5.84
N THR A 500 19.58 46.90 -6.49
CA THR A 500 19.02 47.95 -7.35
C THR A 500 18.14 47.41 -8.48
N ALA A 501 17.01 48.07 -8.72
CA ALA A 501 16.08 47.70 -9.78
C ALA A 501 16.64 47.98 -11.18
N SER A 502 17.34 47.00 -11.76
CA SER A 502 17.68 46.97 -13.18
C SER A 502 17.85 45.53 -13.71
N GLY A 503 17.10 45.18 -14.76
CA GLY A 503 17.56 44.18 -15.73
C GLY A 503 17.16 42.70 -15.57
N ALA A 504 16.16 42.32 -14.77
CA ALA A 504 15.64 40.93 -14.77
C ALA A 504 14.10 40.89 -14.80
N GLY A 505 13.51 40.35 -15.88
CA GLY A 505 12.06 40.13 -15.97
C GLY A 505 11.37 40.41 -17.31
N ALA A 506 12.07 40.86 -18.35
CA ALA A 506 11.52 41.00 -19.71
C ALA A 506 11.33 39.63 -20.41
N GLY A 507 10.52 38.76 -19.82
CA GLY A 507 10.29 37.38 -20.27
C GLY A 507 9.29 37.26 -21.42
N LYS A 508 9.75 36.73 -22.56
CA LYS A 508 8.92 36.23 -23.70
C LYS A 508 7.98 37.24 -24.37
N VAL A 509 8.56 38.24 -25.05
CA VAL A 509 7.85 39.03 -26.09
C VAL A 509 7.44 38.17 -27.31
N GLY A 510 8.01 36.97 -27.51
CA GLY A 510 7.85 36.18 -28.75
C GLY A 510 6.73 35.12 -28.82
N ASN A 511 5.87 34.94 -27.80
CA ASN A 511 4.78 33.93 -27.86
C ASN A 511 3.43 34.52 -28.28
N TRP A 512 3.05 35.67 -27.71
CA TRP A 512 1.76 36.32 -27.97
C TRP A 512 1.61 36.75 -29.43
N GLU A 513 2.69 37.18 -30.11
CA GLU A 513 2.65 37.56 -31.53
C GLU A 513 2.22 36.41 -32.44
N ARG A 514 2.64 35.18 -32.11
CA ARG A 514 2.26 33.96 -32.86
C ARG A 514 0.79 33.62 -32.64
N GLU A 515 0.31 33.73 -31.40
CA GLU A 515 -1.10 33.52 -31.05
C GLU A 515 -1.99 34.59 -31.67
N ALA A 516 -1.55 35.84 -31.67
CA ALA A 516 -2.24 36.96 -32.31
C ALA A 516 -2.29 36.80 -33.84
N ALA A 517 -1.20 36.33 -34.47
CA ALA A 517 -1.19 36.01 -35.90
C ALA A 517 -2.17 34.87 -36.25
N VAL A 518 -2.24 33.82 -35.43
CA VAL A 518 -3.18 32.69 -35.61
C VAL A 518 -4.64 33.14 -35.43
N MET A 519 -4.94 33.93 -34.39
CA MET A 519 -6.28 34.49 -34.14
C MET A 519 -6.73 35.46 -35.24
N VAL A 520 -5.84 36.36 -35.67
CA VAL A 520 -6.10 37.25 -36.82
C VAL A 520 -6.28 36.44 -38.09
N GLY A 521 -5.47 35.41 -38.33
CA GLY A 521 -5.59 34.51 -39.48
C GLY A 521 -6.95 33.82 -39.55
N ALA A 522 -7.48 33.35 -38.42
CA ALA A 522 -8.80 32.72 -38.34
C ALA A 522 -9.97 33.66 -38.70
N VAL A 523 -9.86 34.96 -38.43
CA VAL A 523 -10.91 35.95 -38.74
C VAL A 523 -10.70 36.60 -40.11
N VAL A 524 -9.45 36.91 -40.47
CA VAL A 524 -9.10 37.68 -41.68
C VAL A 524 -8.82 36.79 -42.88
N GLY A 525 -8.37 35.54 -42.69
CA GLY A 525 -8.20 34.56 -43.77
C GLY A 525 -9.49 34.31 -44.57
N PRO A 526 -10.63 34.00 -43.91
CA PRO A 526 -11.93 33.88 -44.59
C PRO A 526 -12.43 35.18 -45.23
N LEU A 527 -11.93 36.35 -44.80
CA LEU A 527 -12.24 37.65 -45.43
C LEU A 527 -11.40 37.91 -46.70
N MET A 528 -10.31 37.15 -46.92
CA MET A 528 -9.43 37.27 -48.10
C MET A 528 -9.76 36.25 -49.21
N GLN A 529 -10.34 35.10 -48.87
CA GLN A 529 -10.92 34.21 -49.89
C GLN A 529 -12.16 34.88 -50.50
N ARG A 530 -12.19 34.95 -51.83
CA ARG A 530 -13.13 35.76 -52.62
C ARG A 530 -14.21 34.90 -53.25
#